data_AF-A0A357NBZ1-F1
#
_entry.id   AF-A0A357NBZ1-F1
#
_cell.length_a   1.000
_cell.length_b   1.000
_cell.length_c   1.000
_cell.angle_alpha   90.00
_cell.angle_beta   90.00
_cell.angle_gamma   90.00
#
_symmetry.space_group_name_H-M   'P 1'
#
loop_
_entity.id
_entity.type
_entity.pdbx_description
1 polymer ?
#
loop_
_entity_poly.entity_id
_entity_poly.type
_entity_poly.pdbx_seq_one_letter_code
_entity_poly.pdbx_strand_id
1 'polypeptide(L)' 'MSKFIRVDMTSKQVTIAEVPAKYAGLAGRALTSNFTFDEVKPTCHPLGKNN' A
#
# COMPACT_ATOMS: atom_id res chain seq x y z
N MET A 1 -11.65 12.49 6.15
CA MET A 1 -10.18 12.49 6.08
C MET A 1 -9.72 11.05 6.01
N SER A 2 -9.29 10.59 4.84
CA SER A 2 -8.81 9.23 4.64
C SER A 2 -7.29 9.23 4.77
N LYS A 3 -6.75 8.38 5.64
CA LYS A 3 -5.30 8.29 5.90
C LYS A 3 -4.78 6.90 5.55
N PHE A 4 -3.54 6.82 5.09
CA PHE A 4 -2.78 5.58 5.05
C PHE A 4 -1.81 5.52 6.21
N ILE A 5 -1.76 4.35 6.84
CA ILE A 5 -0.72 3.98 7.79
C ILE A 5 0.21 3.03 7.05
N ARG A 6 1.47 3.44 6.86
CA ARG A 6 2.50 2.60 6.26
C ARG A 6 3.50 2.20 7.33
N VAL A 7 3.76 0.89 7.39
CA VAL A 7 4.68 0.29 8.35
C VAL A 7 5.81 -0.39 7.59
N ASP A 8 7.03 0.11 7.74
CA ASP A 8 8.22 -0.58 7.25
C ASP A 8 8.76 -1.47 8.37
N MET A 9 8.63 -2.79 8.18
CA MET A 9 9.07 -3.78 9.16
C MET A 9 10.59 -3.97 9.19
N THR A 10 11.32 -3.49 8.18
CA THR A 10 12.79 -3.52 8.14
C THR A 10 13.37 -2.46 9.07
N SER A 11 12.91 -1.21 8.93
CA SER A 11 13.38 -0.08 9.74
C SER A 11 12.54 0.20 10.99
N LYS A 12 11.42 -0.52 11.17
CA LYS A 12 10.43 -0.34 12.25
C LYS A 12 9.83 1.08 12.29
N GLN A 13 9.73 1.71 11.12
CA GLN A 13 9.16 3.05 10.99
C GLN A 13 7.68 2.99 10.65
N VAL A 14 6.91 3.89 11.24
CA VAL A 14 5.50 4.10 10.95
C VAL A 14 5.32 5.50 10.39
N THR A 15 4.64 5.59 9.25
CA THR A 15 4.29 6.88 8.64
C THR A 15 2.78 6.93 8.45
N ILE A 16 2.20 8.10 8.73
CA ILE A 16 0.78 8.37 8.52
C ILE A 16 0.68 9.52 7.53
N ALA A 17 0.06 9.28 6.38
CA ALA A 17 -0.08 10.25 5.32
C ALA A 17 -1.53 10.33 4.82
N GLU A 18 -1.87 11.44 4.18
CA GLU A 18 -3.12 11.53 3.42
C GLU A 18 -3.16 10.47 2.31
N VAL A 19 -4.35 9.95 2.03
CA VAL A 19 -4.55 9.05 0.89
C VAL A 19 -4.26 9.82 -0.40
N PRO A 20 -3.37 9.30 -1.28
CA PRO A 20 -3.11 9.91 -2.59
C PRO A 20 -4.39 10.12 -3.41
N ALA A 21 -4.48 11.25 -4.12
CA ALA A 21 -5.68 11.62 -4.89
C ALA A 21 -6.12 10.56 -5.91
N LYS A 22 -5.19 9.77 -6.47
CA LYS A 22 -5.50 8.65 -7.38
C LYS A 22 -6.39 7.56 -6.78
N TYR A 23 -6.42 7.47 -5.45
CA TYR A 23 -7.25 6.50 -4.73
C TYR A 23 -8.52 7.13 -4.12
N ALA A 24 -8.82 8.40 -4.46
CA ALA A 24 -10.00 9.08 -3.95
C ALA A 24 -11.28 8.33 -4.35
N GLY A 25 -12.17 8.11 -3.38
CA GLY A 25 -13.43 7.38 -3.59
C GLY A 25 -13.28 5.86 -3.70
N LEU A 26 -12.06 5.31 -3.78
CA LEU A 26 -11.83 3.87 -3.72
C LEU A 26 -11.81 3.37 -2.27
N ALA A 27 -12.35 2.18 -2.06
CA ALA A 27 -12.32 1.49 -0.78
C ALA A 27 -12.35 -0.03 -0.99
N GLY A 28 -12.13 -0.79 0.09
CA GLY A 28 -12.20 -2.25 0.10
C GLY A 28 -11.38 -2.88 -1.03
N ARG A 29 -11.99 -3.81 -1.76
CA ARG A 29 -11.34 -4.54 -2.87
C ARG A 29 -10.82 -3.64 -3.98
N ALA A 30 -11.59 -2.60 -4.35
CA ALA A 30 -11.18 -1.70 -5.43
C ALA A 30 -9.89 -0.97 -5.05
N LEU A 31 -9.77 -0.54 -3.78
CA LEU A 31 -8.57 0.10 -3.30
C LEU A 31 -7.39 -0.86 -3.24
N THR A 32 -7.55 -2.04 -2.62
CA THR A 32 -6.44 -2.97 -2.41
C THR A 32 -5.90 -3.52 -3.72
N SER A 33 -6.78 -3.87 -4.67
CA SER A 33 -6.33 -4.37 -5.98
C SER A 33 -5.53 -3.33 -6.77
N ASN A 34 -5.98 -2.06 -6.79
CA ASN A 34 -5.23 -0.99 -7.45
C ASN A 34 -3.91 -0.68 -6.71
N PHE A 35 -3.94 -0.65 -5.38
CA PHE A 35 -2.75 -0.39 -4.57
C PHE A 35 -1.66 -1.45 -4.78
N THR A 36 -2.03 -2.73 -4.77
CA THR A 36 -1.09 -3.83 -5.04
C THR A 36 -0.53 -3.77 -6.45
N PHE A 37 -1.36 -3.46 -7.46
CA PHE A 37 -0.89 -3.28 -8.84
C PHE A 37 0.15 -2.17 -8.95
N ASP A 38 -0.03 -1.06 -8.22
CA ASP A 38 0.87 0.09 -8.27
C ASP A 38 2.18 -0.10 -7.48
N GLU A 39 2.15 -0.80 -6.35
CA GLU A 39 3.29 -0.82 -5.39
C GLU A 39 4.01 -2.18 -5.28
N VAL A 40 3.43 -3.28 -5.77
CA VAL A 40 4.02 -4.63 -5.68
C VAL A 40 4.56 -5.07 -7.03
N LYS A 41 5.84 -5.46 -7.08
CA LYS A 41 6.45 -5.99 -8.30
C LYS A 41 5.80 -7.33 -8.65
N PRO A 42 5.28 -7.52 -9.88
CA PRO A 42 4.58 -8.76 -10.24
C PRO A 42 5.48 -10.00 -10.23
N THR A 43 6.80 -9.80 -10.26
CA THR A 43 7.80 -10.88 -10.21
C THR A 43 8.35 -11.11 -8.79
N CYS A 44 7.79 -10.50 -7.75
CA CYS A 44 8.24 -10.73 -6.38
C CYS A 44 7.94 -12.16 -5.92
N HIS A 45 8.80 -12.71 -5.06
CA HIS A 45 8.48 -13.96 -4.39
C HIS A 45 7.30 -13.74 -3.42
N PRO A 46 6.27 -14.61 -3.38
CA PRO A 46 5.09 -14.40 -2.54
C PRO A 46 5.37 -14.30 -1.03
N LEU A 47 6.47 -14.91 -0.58
CA LEU A 47 6.94 -14.85 0.81
C LEU A 47 8.19 -13.96 0.98
N GLY A 48 8.54 -13.18 -0.04
CA GLY A 48 9.71 -12.30 -0.02
C GLY A 48 9.37 -10.90 0.49
N LYS A 49 10.39 -10.16 0.94
CA LYS A 49 10.27 -8.80 1.51
C LYS A 49 9.66 -7.71 0.60
N ASN A 50 9.41 -8.03 -0.67
CA ASN A 50 8.85 -7.10 -1.65
C ASN A 50 7.35 -7.34 -1.92
N ASN A 51 6.75 -8.32 -1.22
CA ASN A 51 5.31 -8.55 -1.17
C ASN A 51 4.74 -7.91 0.09
#